data_AF-V7GU41-F1
#
_entry.id   AF-V7GU41-F1
#
_cell.length_a   1.000
_cell.length_b   1.000
_cell.length_c   1.000
_cell.angle_alpha   90.00
_cell.angle_beta   90.00
_cell.angle_gamma   90.00
#
_symmetry.space_group_name_H-M   'P 1'
#
loop_
_entity.id
_entity.type
_entity.pdbx_description
1 polymer ?
#
loop_
_entity_poly.entity_id
_entity_poly.type
_entity_poly.pdbx_seq_one_letter_code
_entity_poly.pdbx_strand_id
1 'polypeptide(L)' 'MSSRGADFIYKWISEHMPEGPTDDPGRLVTDMADQALRAAAVEGIPIQEIDEEIGSVYEAIIHAVEHRDGGLAD' A
#
# COMPACT_ATOMS: atom_id res chain seq x y z
N MET A 1 2.49 -18.16 10.24
CA MET A 1 1.76 -16.88 10.04
C MET A 1 1.30 -16.87 8.59
N SER A 2 0.08 -16.39 8.34
CA SER A 2 -0.37 -16.10 6.97
C SER A 2 0.52 -14.98 6.40
N SER A 3 0.63 -14.87 5.07
CA SER A 3 1.22 -13.72 4.37
C SER A 3 0.20 -13.07 3.43
N ARG A 4 -1.05 -13.51 3.51
CA ARG A 4 -2.09 -13.19 2.53
C ARG A 4 -2.45 -11.71 2.56
N GLY A 5 -2.49 -11.10 3.75
CA GLY A 5 -2.76 -9.67 3.90
C GLY A 5 -1.62 -8.84 3.32
N ALA A 6 -0.38 -9.18 3.65
CA ALA A 6 0.82 -8.56 3.10
C ALA A 6 0.87 -8.66 1.57
N ASP A 7 0.70 -9.88 1.03
CA ASP A 7 0.74 -10.14 -0.41
C ASP A 7 -0.36 -9.36 -1.15
N PHE A 8 -1.55 -9.26 -0.56
CA PHE A 8 -2.64 -8.45 -1.10
C PHE A 8 -2.29 -6.96 -1.12
N ILE A 9 -1.80 -6.40 -0.01
CA ILE A 9 -1.47 -4.97 0.09
C ILE A 9 -0.34 -4.61 -0.88
N TYR A 10 0.74 -5.37 -0.94
CA TYR A 10 1.83 -5.09 -1.87
C TYR A 10 1.38 -5.14 -3.33
N LYS A 11 0.56 -6.12 -3.69
CA LYS A 11 -0.03 -6.19 -5.03
C LYS A 11 -0.94 -5.01 -5.31
N TRP A 12 -1.83 -4.67 -4.37
CA TRP A 12 -2.77 -3.57 -4.53
C TRP A 12 -2.05 -2.23 -4.73
N ILE A 13 -1.01 -1.96 -3.94
CA ILE A 13 -0.16 -0.77 -4.07
C ILE A 13 0.48 -0.74 -5.46
N SER A 14 1.06 -1.84 -5.92
CA SER A 14 1.69 -1.89 -7.25
C SER A 14 0.70 -1.64 -8.41
N GLU A 15 -0.56 -2.04 -8.25
CA GLU A 15 -1.60 -1.88 -9.29
C GLU A 15 -2.28 -0.50 -9.25
N HIS A 16 -2.34 0.14 -8.08
CA HIS A 16 -3.08 1.38 -7.87
C HIS A 16 -2.20 2.61 -7.57
N MET A 17 -0.87 2.44 -7.56
CA MET A 17 0.06 3.57 -7.44
C MET A 17 -0.09 4.49 -8.66
N PRO A 18 -0.41 5.79 -8.48
CA PRO A 18 -0.45 6.72 -9.59
C PRO A 18 0.93 6.92 -10.22
N GLU A 19 0.95 7.02 -11.54
CA GLU A 19 2.17 7.33 -12.30
C GLU A 19 2.50 8.83 -12.21
N GLY A 20 3.78 9.16 -12.05
CA GLY A 20 4.27 10.54 -12.07
C GLY A 20 4.33 11.22 -10.69
N PRO A 21 4.74 12.50 -10.63
CA PRO A 21 4.85 13.25 -9.38
C PRO A 21 3.47 13.50 -8.74
N THR A 22 3.43 13.48 -7.41
CA THR A 22 2.25 13.86 -6.62
C THR A 22 2.48 15.22 -5.97
N ASP A 23 1.52 16.14 -6.12
CA ASP A 23 1.57 17.46 -5.50
C ASP A 23 1.28 17.41 -3.99
N ASP A 24 0.65 16.32 -3.51
CA ASP A 24 0.32 16.10 -2.10
C ASP A 24 0.55 14.64 -1.69
N PRO A 25 1.79 14.29 -1.28
CA PRO A 25 2.14 12.93 -0.87
C PRO A 25 1.34 12.45 0.35
N GLY A 26 1.02 13.33 1.30
CA GLY A 26 0.31 12.97 2.52
C GLY A 26 -1.14 12.57 2.24
N ARG A 27 -1.81 13.35 1.38
CA ARG A 27 -3.15 13.00 0.90
C ARG A 27 -3.15 11.73 0.08
N LEU A 28 -2.16 11.54 -0.79
CA LEU A 28 -2.02 10.30 -1.58
C LEU A 28 -1.92 9.06 -0.67
N VAL A 29 -1.04 9.10 0.33
CA VAL A 29 -0.86 7.98 1.28
C VAL A 29 -2.17 7.66 2.00
N THR A 30 -2.88 8.68 2.47
CA THR A 30 -4.15 8.50 3.21
C THR A 30 -5.23 7.92 2.30
N ASP A 31 -5.40 8.47 1.09
CA ASP A 31 -6.40 7.99 0.14
C ASP A 31 -6.10 6.55 -0.32
N MET A 32 -4.82 6.19 -0.50
CA MET A 32 -4.42 4.82 -0.86
C MET A 32 -4.64 3.83 0.30
N ALA A 33 -4.31 4.22 1.53
CA ALA A 33 -4.50 3.35 2.70
C ALA A 33 -5.98 3.00 2.89
N ASP A 34 -6.86 4.01 2.82
CA ASP A 34 -8.30 3.83 2.93
C ASP A 34 -8.85 2.90 1.83
N GLN A 35 -8.39 3.06 0.59
CA GLN A 35 -8.83 2.23 -0.52
C GLN A 35 -8.30 0.79 -0.42
N ALA A 36 -7.04 0.60 -0.06
CA ALA A 36 -6.43 -0.72 0.11
C ALA A 36 -7.14 -1.52 1.22
N LEU A 37 -7.43 -0.90 2.36
CA LEU A 37 -8.13 -1.53 3.48
C LEU A 37 -9.58 -1.88 3.12
N ARG A 38 -10.27 -1.03 2.36
CA ARG A 38 -11.62 -1.34 1.85
C ARG A 38 -11.60 -2.50 0.88
N ALA A 39 -10.62 -2.56 -0.02
CA ALA A 39 -10.47 -3.65 -0.97
C ALA A 39 -10.15 -4.97 -0.25
N ALA A 40 -9.25 -4.94 0.74
CA ALA A 40 -8.94 -6.08 1.58
C ALA A 40 -10.18 -6.61 2.32
N ALA A 41 -11.00 -5.71 2.87
CA ALA A 41 -12.24 -6.09 3.55
C ALA A 41 -13.24 -6.77 2.61
N VAL A 42 -13.32 -6.35 1.33
CA VAL A 42 -14.15 -7.00 0.30
C VAL A 42 -13.66 -8.42 0.00
N GLU A 43 -12.34 -8.63 -0.01
CA GLU A 43 -11.71 -9.96 -0.17
C GLU A 43 -11.74 -10.82 1.11
N GLY A 44 -12.35 -10.32 2.19
CA GLY A 44 -12.44 -11.03 3.47
C GLY A 44 -11.10 -11.14 4.21
N ILE A 45 -10.18 -10.20 3.96
CA ILE A 45 -8.92 -10.07 4.69
C ILE A 45 -9.14 -9.07 5.84
N PRO A 46 -9.10 -9.52 7.11
CA PRO A 46 -9.28 -8.63 8.24
C PRO A 46 -8.07 -7.71 8.42
N ILE A 47 -8.34 -6.47 8.85
CA ILE A 47 -7.30 -5.46 9.07
C ILE A 47 -6.28 -5.94 10.12
N GLN A 48 -6.72 -6.69 11.12
CA GLN A 48 -5.82 -7.27 12.12
C GLN A 48 -4.81 -8.25 11.53
N GLU A 49 -5.20 -9.06 10.52
CA GLU A 49 -4.25 -9.94 9.81
C GLU A 49 -3.21 -9.11 9.07
N ILE A 50 -3.64 -8.01 8.44
CA ILE A 50 -2.72 -7.10 7.75
C ILE A 50 -1.77 -6.43 8.74
N ASP A 51 -2.27 -5.83 9.81
CA ASP A 51 -1.46 -5.14 10.81
C ASP A 51 -0.45 -6.10 11.49
N GLU A 52 -0.84 -7.36 11.74
CA GLU A 52 0.08 -8.38 12.26
C GLU A 52 1.19 -8.76 11.27
N GLU A 53 0.89 -8.74 9.97
CA GLU A 53 1.82 -9.18 8.91
C GLU A 53 2.77 -8.06 8.44
N ILE A 54 2.29 -6.83 8.31
CA ILE A 54 3.07 -5.70 7.76
C ILE A 54 3.35 -4.59 8.79
N GLY A 55 2.71 -4.62 9.96
CA GLY A 55 2.82 -3.58 10.99
C GLY A 55 2.02 -2.32 10.68
N SER A 56 2.16 -1.74 9.47
CA SER A 56 1.43 -0.54 9.05
C SER A 56 1.29 -0.45 7.54
N VAL A 57 0.04 -0.41 7.06
CA VAL A 57 -0.29 -0.13 5.65
C VAL A 57 0.25 1.23 5.22
N TYR A 58 0.21 2.23 6.11
CA TYR A 58 0.68 3.58 5.82
C TYR A 58 2.18 3.60 5.52
N GLU A 59 2.99 2.91 6.33
CA GLU A 59 4.44 2.82 6.11
C GLU A 59 4.77 2.11 4.80
N ALA A 60 4.07 1.02 4.47
CA ALA A 60 4.25 0.33 3.19
C ALA A 60 3.97 1.24 1.99
N ILE A 61 2.93 2.08 2.07
CA ILE A 61 2.58 3.04 1.02
C ILE A 61 3.59 4.19 0.97
N ILE A 62 4.01 4.75 2.12
CA ILE A 62 5.04 5.80 2.18
C ILE A 62 6.31 5.31 1.50
N HIS A 63 6.78 4.11 1.87
CA HIS A 63 7.94 3.50 1.23
C HIS A 63 7.74 3.36 -0.29
N ALA A 64 6.58 2.91 -0.75
CA ALA A 64 6.31 2.79 -2.18
C ALA A 64 6.29 4.15 -2.91
N VAL A 65 5.74 5.20 -2.28
CA VAL A 65 5.69 6.57 -2.83
C VAL A 65 7.09 7.19 -2.89
N GLU A 66 7.91 7.00 -1.86
CA GLU A 66 9.31 7.48 -1.80
C GLU A 66 10.20 6.79 -2.84
N HIS A 67 10.03 5.49 -3.02
CA HIS A 67 10.84 4.68 -3.95
C HIS A 67 10.29 4.69 -5.38
N ARG A 68 9.19 5.42 -5.67
CA ARG A 68 8.62 5.49 -7.03
C ARG A 68 9.62 6.01 -8.07
N ASP A 69 10.53 6.91 -7.66
CA ASP A 69 11.57 7.49 -8.51
C ASP A 69 12.86 6.63 -8.55
N GLY A 70 12.96 5.57 -7.74
CA GLY A 70 14.13 4.68 -7.63
C GLY A 70 14.27 3.63 -8.73
N GLY A 71 13.33 3.59 -9.68
CA GLY A 71 13.32 2.66 -10.83
C GLY A 71 14.17 3.10 -12.03
N LEU A 72 14.90 4.22 -11.93
CA LEU A 72 15.91 4.63 -12.90
C LEU A 72 17.30 4.58 -12.24
N ALA A 73 17.71 3.38 -11.83
CA ALA A 73 19.13 3.08 -11.71
C ALA A 73 19.58 2.48 -13.06
N ASP A 74 20.55 3.16 -13.69
CA ASP A 74 21.24 2.83 -14.94
C ASP A 74 21.72 1.36 -15.01
#